data_AF-A0A950TW16-F1
#
_entry.id   AF-A0A950TW16-F1
#
_cell.length_a   1.000
_cell.length_b   1.000
_cell.length_c   1.000
_cell.angle_alpha   90.00
_cell.angle_beta   90.00
_cell.angle_gamma   90.00
#
_symmetry.space_group_name_H-M   'P 1'
#
loop_
_entity.id
_entity.type
_entity.pdbx_description
1 polymer ?
#
loop_
_entity_poly.entity_id
_entity_poly.type
_entity_poly.pdbx_seq_one_letter_code
_entity_poly.pdbx_strand_id
1 'polypeptide(L)'
;MLLMHLIAAILAVCLAVPAMAADVRGVTDKEIVIGTYTDLSGVTAMWGVNNSNAWRLVFDEANAEGGVNGRKIRYIVEDNQYQIPRSVQAANKLINHDNVLIMVANGG
;
A
#
# COMPACT_ATOMS: atom_id res chain seq x y z
N MET A 1 -29.45 -41.10 -13.89
CA MET A 1 -28.19 -41.23 -13.13
C MET A 1 -27.00 -40.61 -13.86
N LEU A 2 -26.78 -40.89 -15.16
CA LEU A 2 -25.63 -40.33 -15.92
C LEU A 2 -25.62 -38.79 -16.02
N LEU A 3 -26.79 -38.17 -16.21
CA LEU A 3 -26.95 -36.71 -16.31
C LEU A 3 -26.59 -35.97 -15.00
N MET A 4 -26.82 -36.62 -13.85
CA MET A 4 -26.59 -36.03 -12.52
C MET A 4 -25.09 -35.99 -12.15
N HIS A 5 -24.31 -36.95 -12.67
CA HIS A 5 -22.85 -36.96 -12.52
C HIS A 5 -22.17 -35.92 -13.41
N LEU A 6 -22.76 -35.61 -14.57
CA LEU A 6 -22.26 -34.59 -15.49
C LEU A 6 -22.42 -33.17 -14.92
N ILE A 7 -23.55 -32.89 -14.27
CA ILE A 7 -23.79 -31.61 -13.59
C ILE A 7 -22.85 -31.44 -12.37
N ALA A 8 -22.64 -32.51 -11.60
CA ALA A 8 -21.71 -32.48 -10.46
C ALA A 8 -20.25 -32.23 -10.88
N ALA A 9 -19.82 -32.82 -12.01
CA ALA A 9 -18.47 -32.61 -12.55
C ALA A 9 -18.25 -31.15 -13.02
N ILE A 10 -19.25 -30.53 -13.65
CA ILE A 10 -19.17 -29.13 -14.10
C ILE A 10 -19.12 -28.17 -12.90
N LEU A 11 -19.91 -28.44 -11.86
CA LEU A 11 -19.93 -27.60 -10.65
C LEU A 11 -18.60 -27.67 -9.87
N ALA A 12 -17.96 -28.84 -9.84
CA ALA A 12 -16.64 -29.02 -9.23
C ALA A 12 -15.52 -28.29 -9.98
N VAL A 13 -15.61 -28.17 -11.31
CA VAL A 13 -14.63 -27.42 -12.13
C VAL A 13 -14.80 -25.90 -11.95
N CYS A 14 -16.02 -25.39 -11.78
CA CYS A 14 -16.25 -23.96 -11.53
C CYS A 14 -15.74 -23.49 -10.16
N LEU A 15 -15.70 -24.36 -9.14
CA LEU A 15 -15.17 -24.06 -7.81
C LEU A 15 -13.63 -24.17 -7.72
N ALA A 16 -12.99 -24.74 -8.73
CA ALA A 16 -11.55 -24.96 -8.76
C ALA A 16 -10.77 -23.84 -9.48
N VAL A 17 -11.46 -22.81 -10.00
CA VAL A 17 -10.79 -21.64 -10.57
C VAL A 17 -10.33 -20.76 -9.41
N PRO A 18 -9.02 -20.65 -9.12
CA PRO A 18 -8.55 -19.68 -8.14
C PRO A 18 -9.01 -18.31 -8.63
N ALA A 19 -9.66 -17.54 -7.75
CA ALA A 19 -9.95 -16.14 -8.03
C ALA A 19 -8.63 -15.47 -8.40
N MET A 20 -8.47 -15.12 -9.68
CA MET A 20 -7.34 -14.33 -10.15
C MET A 20 -7.47 -12.99 -9.44
N ALA A 21 -6.71 -12.78 -8.37
CA ALA A 21 -6.58 -11.48 -7.76
C ALA A 21 -6.10 -10.52 -8.85
N ALA A 22 -6.86 -9.46 -9.12
CA ALA A 22 -6.41 -8.42 -10.03
C ALA A 22 -5.07 -7.89 -9.52
N ASP A 23 -4.13 -7.59 -10.43
CA ASP A 23 -2.90 -6.89 -10.07
C ASP A 23 -3.25 -5.52 -9.51
N VAL A 24 -3.27 -5.43 -8.17
CA VAL A 24 -3.49 -4.19 -7.46
C VAL A 24 -2.14 -3.50 -7.32
N ARG A 25 -2.03 -2.31 -7.89
CA ARG A 25 -0.82 -1.50 -7.79
C ARG A 25 -0.36 -1.35 -6.34
N GLY A 26 0.94 -1.49 -6.13
CA GLY A 26 1.55 -1.34 -4.81
C GLY A 26 1.21 -2.48 -3.86
N VAL A 27 0.59 -3.55 -4.35
CA VAL A 27 0.33 -4.77 -3.57
C VAL A 27 0.97 -5.93 -4.31
N THR A 28 1.74 -6.73 -3.56
CA THR A 28 2.31 -7.99 -4.03
C THR A 28 1.90 -9.10 -3.07
N ASP A 29 2.38 -10.32 -3.31
CA ASP A 29 2.21 -11.42 -2.36
C ASP A 29 2.94 -11.21 -1.03
N LYS A 30 3.89 -10.26 -0.98
CA LYS A 30 4.76 -10.03 0.18
C LYS A 30 4.54 -8.68 0.85
N GLU A 31 4.20 -7.65 0.09
CA GLU A 31 4.15 -6.28 0.60
C GLU A 31 2.97 -5.45 0.10
N ILE A 32 2.59 -4.47 0.91
CA ILE A 32 1.70 -3.36 0.57
C ILE A 32 2.52 -2.07 0.71
N VAL A 33 2.65 -1.32 -0.38
CA VAL A 33 3.44 -0.09 -0.42
C VAL A 33 2.53 1.11 -0.14
N ILE A 34 2.80 1.81 0.95
CA ILE A 34 2.08 3.03 1.35
C ILE A 34 3.05 4.20 1.29
N GLY A 35 2.62 5.29 0.65
CA GLY A 35 3.40 6.52 0.54
C GLY A 35 2.88 7.63 1.42
N THR A 36 3.72 8.61 1.69
CA THR A 36 3.32 9.96 2.06
C THR A 36 4.38 10.94 1.58
N TYR A 37 3.99 12.20 1.41
CA TYR A 37 4.95 13.29 1.37
C TYR A 37 4.63 14.28 2.49
N THR A 38 5.66 14.77 3.14
CA THR A 38 5.55 15.80 4.17
C THR A 38 6.84 16.60 4.25
N ASP A 39 6.80 17.68 4.98
CA ASP A 39 7.92 18.49 5.41
C ASP A 39 8.81 17.75 6.42
N LEU A 40 9.79 16.99 5.93
CA LEU A 40 10.82 16.40 6.79
C LEU A 40 11.97 17.38 7.07
N SER A 41 12.08 18.41 6.25
CA SER A 41 12.93 19.56 6.48
C SER A 41 12.18 20.87 6.21
N GLY A 42 12.84 22.01 6.42
CA GLY A 42 12.22 23.33 6.24
C GLY A 42 11.51 23.85 7.49
N VAL A 43 10.65 24.85 7.30
CA VAL A 43 10.10 25.70 8.38
C VAL A 43 9.16 24.97 9.32
N THR A 44 8.49 23.92 8.85
CA THR A 44 7.50 23.16 9.61
C THR A 44 7.99 21.75 9.99
N ALA A 45 9.26 21.41 9.74
CA ALA A 45 9.85 20.07 9.86
C ALA A 45 9.48 19.29 11.14
N MET A 46 9.37 19.98 12.27
CA MET A 46 8.95 19.37 13.54
C MET A 46 7.60 18.66 13.43
N TRP A 47 6.65 19.21 12.67
CA TRP A 47 5.33 18.61 12.45
C TRP A 47 5.42 17.40 11.52
N GLY A 48 6.05 17.54 10.35
CA GLY A 48 6.18 16.45 9.39
C GLY A 48 6.97 15.26 9.92
N VAL A 49 8.04 15.49 10.68
CA VAL A 49 8.81 14.42 11.34
C VAL A 49 7.97 13.68 12.38
N ASN A 50 7.26 14.40 13.26
CA ASN A 50 6.42 13.77 14.28
C ASN A 50 5.26 12.97 13.67
N ASN A 51 4.58 13.53 12.66
CA ASN A 51 3.51 12.84 11.95
C ASN A 51 4.03 11.56 11.26
N SER A 52 5.15 11.65 10.53
CA SER A 52 5.76 10.50 9.85
C SER A 52 6.16 9.38 10.82
N ASN A 53 6.68 9.75 11.99
CA ASN A 53 7.07 8.77 13.01
C ASN A 53 5.85 8.10 13.66
N ALA A 54 4.74 8.83 13.86
CA ALA A 54 3.51 8.26 14.37
C ALA A 54 2.93 7.21 13.42
N TRP A 55 2.87 7.51 12.11
CA TRP A 55 2.43 6.53 11.11
C TRP A 55 3.38 5.34 11.00
N ARG A 56 4.69 5.58 11.03
CA ARG A 56 5.68 4.50 11.03
C ARG A 56 5.48 3.55 12.21
N LEU A 57 5.27 4.08 13.42
CA LEU A 57 5.01 3.27 14.61
C LEU A 57 3.80 2.35 14.41
N VAL A 58 2.67 2.87 13.91
CA VAL A 58 1.45 2.07 13.65
C VAL A 58 1.70 0.97 12.62
N PHE A 59 2.41 1.27 11.54
CA PHE A 59 2.71 0.28 10.50
C PHE A 59 3.74 -0.76 10.97
N ASP A 60 4.70 -0.36 11.78
CA ASP A 60 5.69 -1.26 12.38
C ASP A 60 5.01 -2.23 13.37
N GLU A 61 4.04 -1.75 14.17
CA GLU A 61 3.22 -2.58 15.05
C GLU A 61 2.38 -3.58 14.25
N ALA A 62 1.63 -3.11 13.24
CA ALA A 62 0.87 -4.00 12.37
C ALA A 62 1.77 -5.05 11.67
N ASN A 63 2.98 -4.65 11.27
CA ASN A 63 3.97 -5.56 10.72
C ASN A 63 4.46 -6.58 11.75
N ALA A 64 4.68 -6.18 13.00
CA ALA A 64 5.08 -7.10 14.07
C ALA A 64 3.99 -8.16 14.34
N GLU A 65 2.72 -7.80 14.19
CA GLU A 65 1.55 -8.70 14.36
C GLU A 65 1.27 -9.62 13.15
N GLY A 66 2.17 -9.63 12.16
CA GLY A 66 2.04 -10.49 10.98
C GLY A 66 1.64 -9.76 9.70
N GLY A 67 1.39 -8.45 9.78
CA GLY A 67 1.02 -7.62 8.64
C GLY A 67 -0.44 -7.79 8.23
N VAL A 68 -0.82 -7.21 7.09
CA VAL A 68 -2.19 -7.23 6.59
C VAL A 68 -2.35 -8.42 5.65
N ASN A 69 -3.16 -9.41 6.02
CA ASN A 69 -3.32 -10.66 5.27
C ASN A 69 -1.96 -11.32 4.94
N GLY A 70 -1.03 -11.30 5.91
CA GLY A 70 0.33 -11.83 5.76
C GLY A 70 1.30 -10.96 4.95
N ARG A 71 0.89 -9.78 4.48
CA ARG A 71 1.74 -8.85 3.73
C ARG A 71 2.30 -7.77 4.63
N LYS A 72 3.59 -7.47 4.48
CA LYS A 72 4.23 -6.37 5.23
C LYS A 72 3.92 -5.02 4.59
N ILE A 73 3.67 -4.02 5.42
CA ILE A 73 3.53 -2.63 4.98
C ILE A 73 4.93 -2.05 4.80
N ARG A 74 5.23 -1.57 3.59
CA ARG A 74 6.42 -0.77 3.28
C ARG A 74 6.01 0.70 3.21
N TYR A 75 6.37 1.46 4.23
CA TYR A 75 6.02 2.88 4.34
C TYR A 75 7.13 3.79 3.83
N ILE A 76 6.83 4.58 2.80
CA ILE A 76 7.74 5.51 2.13
C ILE A 76 7.33 6.93 2.45
N VAL A 77 8.31 7.77 2.78
CA VAL A 77 8.09 9.18 3.14
C VAL A 77 9.02 10.03 2.27
N GLU A 78 8.44 10.93 1.47
CA GLU A 78 9.19 11.91 0.67
C GLU A 78 9.18 13.29 1.34
N ASP A 79 10.31 13.99 1.27
CA ASP A 79 10.44 15.35 1.80
C ASP A 79 10.01 16.41 0.77
N ASN A 80 9.00 17.21 1.10
CA ASN A 80 8.57 18.34 0.28
C ASN A 80 9.10 19.71 0.73
N GLN A 81 9.75 19.79 1.90
CA GLN A 81 10.32 21.03 2.45
C GLN A 81 9.32 22.20 2.59
N TYR A 82 8.02 21.93 2.69
CA TYR A 82 6.96 22.95 2.67
C TYR A 82 6.91 23.77 1.36
N GLN A 83 7.22 23.13 0.23
CA GLN A 83 7.24 23.76 -1.09
C GLN A 83 6.33 23.01 -2.07
N ILE A 84 5.33 23.71 -2.61
CA ILE A 84 4.36 23.14 -3.57
C ILE A 84 5.02 22.41 -4.75
N PRO A 85 6.06 22.96 -5.43
CA PRO A 85 6.70 22.24 -6.53
C PRO A 85 7.33 20.91 -6.11
N ARG A 86 7.81 20.82 -4.87
CA ARG A 86 8.38 19.58 -4.32
C ARG A 86 7.30 18.59 -3.92
N SER A 87 6.15 19.05 -3.40
CA SER A 87 4.98 18.18 -3.15
C SER A 87 4.52 17.48 -4.43
N VAL A 88 4.49 18.20 -5.56
CA VAL A 88 4.15 17.62 -6.87
C VAL A 88 5.21 16.61 -7.33
N GLN A 89 6.50 16.89 -7.14
CA GLN A 89 7.57 15.95 -7.49
C GLN A 89 7.52 14.69 -6.62
N ALA A 90 7.34 14.86 -5.31
CA ALA A 90 7.22 13.77 -4.35
C ALA A 90 6.03 12.86 -4.69
N ALA A 91 4.84 13.44 -4.93
CA ALA A 91 3.67 12.68 -5.36
C ALA A 91 3.92 11.92 -6.67
N ASN A 92 4.55 12.55 -7.67
CA ASN A 92 4.89 11.86 -8.92
C ASN A 92 5.88 10.71 -8.72
N LYS A 93 6.85 10.85 -7.83
CA LYS A 93 7.81 9.77 -7.51
C LYS A 93 7.10 8.61 -6.80
N LEU A 94 6.34 8.90 -5.74
CA LEU A 94 5.53 7.90 -5.04
C LEU A 94 4.61 7.16 -6.01
N ILE A 95 4.06 7.89 -6.98
CA ILE A 95 3.13 7.32 -7.93
C ILE A 95 3.85 6.47 -8.98
N ASN A 96 4.82 7.04 -9.69
CA ASN A 96 5.34 6.44 -10.93
C ASN A 96 6.57 5.58 -10.70
N HIS A 97 7.34 5.87 -9.66
CA HIS A 97 8.56 5.14 -9.35
C HIS A 97 8.32 4.12 -8.24
N ASP A 98 7.77 4.57 -7.12
CA ASP A 98 7.62 3.71 -5.93
C ASP A 98 6.34 2.86 -5.97
N ASN A 99 5.47 3.12 -6.94
CA ASN A 99 4.24 2.37 -7.22
C ASN A 99 3.36 2.17 -5.99
N VAL A 100 3.21 3.21 -5.17
CA VAL A 100 2.41 3.11 -3.94
C VAL A 100 0.95 2.76 -4.25
N LEU A 101 0.34 1.93 -3.39
CA LEU A 101 -1.09 1.62 -3.41
C LEU A 101 -1.89 2.89 -3.11
N ILE A 102 -1.46 3.59 -2.05
CA ILE A 102 -2.13 4.78 -1.53
C ILE A 102 -1.12 5.74 -0.92
N MET A 103 -1.42 7.02 -0.99
CA MET A 103 -0.75 8.06 -0.22
C MET A 103 -1.64 8.44 0.96
N VAL A 104 -1.09 8.48 2.18
CA VAL A 104 -1.84 8.81 3.40
C VAL A 104 -1.18 9.94 4.17
N ALA A 105 -1.99 10.75 4.85
CA ALA A 105 -1.54 11.79 5.77
C ALA A 105 -0.49 12.76 5.19
N ASN A 106 -0.63 13.12 3.91
CA ASN A 106 0.24 14.10 3.28
C ASN A 106 0.15 15.45 4.01
N GLY A 107 1.28 16.14 4.13
CA GLY A 107 1.38 17.45 4.78
C GLY A 107 2.31 18.38 4.01
N GLY A 108 2.29 19.66 4.36
CA GLY A 108 3.13 20.69 3.74
C GLY A 108 2.63 21.23 2.40
#